data_AF-A0A644XFI7-F1
#
_entry.id   AF-A0A644XFI7-F1
#
_cell.length_a   1.000
_cell.length_b   1.000
_cell.length_c   1.000
_cell.angle_alpha   90.00
_cell.angle_beta   90.00
_cell.angle_gamma   90.00
#
_symmetry.space_group_name_H-M   'P 1'
#
loop_
_entity.id
_entity.type
_entity.pdbx_description
1 polymer ?
#
loop_
_entity_poly.entity_id
_entity_poly.type
_entity_poly.pdbx_seq_one_letter_code
_entity_poly.pdbx_strand_id
1 'polypeptide(L)' 'MQGTPKEIYSQSEELKKIGLGVPQVAEIVNELRKRGFNIRPDILTVEEAKEEILKEVRRNYV' A
#
# COMPACT_ATOMS: atom_id res chain seq x y z
N MET A 1 -8.12 -17.27 -2.01
CA MET A 1 -8.20 -15.84 -2.38
C MET A 1 -8.66 -15.75 -3.82
N GLN A 2 -9.66 -14.92 -4.13
CA GLN A 2 -10.16 -14.68 -5.48
C GLN A 2 -10.28 -13.17 -5.70
N GLY A 3 -9.92 -12.69 -6.90
CA GLY A 3 -9.90 -11.26 -7.24
C GLY A 3 -8.74 -10.90 -8.17
N THR A 4 -8.68 -9.64 -8.58
CA THR A 4 -7.55 -9.05 -9.29
C THR A 4 -6.31 -8.97 -8.39
N PRO A 5 -5.08 -8.88 -8.94
CA PRO A 5 -3.87 -8.70 -8.14
C PRO A 5 -3.99 -7.55 -7.14
N LYS A 6 -4.57 -6.43 -7.56
CA LYS A 6 -4.80 -5.26 -6.71
C LYS A 6 -5.68 -5.55 -5.49
N GLU A 7 -6.79 -6.25 -5.69
CA GLU A 7 -7.69 -6.64 -4.61
C GLU A 7 -7.01 -7.60 -3.63
N ILE A 8 -6.29 -8.60 -4.15
CA ILE A 8 -5.58 -9.59 -3.34
C ILE A 8 -4.50 -8.93 -2.48
N TYR A 9 -3.68 -8.06 -3.06
CA TYR A 9 -2.57 -7.43 -2.33
C TYR A 9 -2.97 -6.26 -1.42
N SER A 10 -4.17 -5.69 -1.62
CA SER A 10 -4.74 -4.74 -0.66
C SER A 10 -4.98 -5.39 0.73
N GLN A 11 -5.05 -6.73 0.79
CA GLN A 11 -5.14 -7.53 2.01
C GLN A 11 -3.77 -8.07 2.46
N SER A 12 -2.72 -7.27 2.34
CA SER A 12 -1.33 -7.69 2.60
C SER A 12 -1.08 -8.26 4.00
N GLU A 13 -1.82 -7.84 5.04
CA GLU A 13 -1.73 -8.50 6.35
C GLU A 13 -2.21 -9.95 6.35
N GLU A 14 -3.26 -10.25 5.60
CA GLU A 14 -3.83 -11.59 5.51
C GLU A 14 -2.92 -12.51 4.68
N LEU A 15 -2.35 -11.99 3.60
CA LEU A 15 -1.30 -12.65 2.83
C LEU A 15 -0.10 -13.03 3.70
N LYS A 16 0.35 -12.10 4.54
CA LYS A 16 1.49 -12.32 5.43
C LYS A 16 1.18 -13.37 6.50
N LYS A 17 -0.04 -13.42 7.03
CA LYS A 17 -0.50 -14.44 8.00
C LYS A 17 -0.50 -15.86 7.43
N ILE A 18 -0.75 -16.01 6.13
CA ILE A 18 -0.74 -17.32 5.46
C ILE A 18 0.61 -17.67 4.82
N GLY A 19 1.66 -16.91 5.11
CA GLY A 19 3.03 -17.18 4.65
C GLY A 19 3.28 -16.84 3.18
N LEU A 20 2.38 -16.07 2.54
CA LEU A 20 2.62 -15.56 1.19
C LEU A 20 3.50 -14.30 1.26
N GLY A 21 4.52 -14.26 0.41
CA GLY A 21 5.39 -13.11 0.28
C GLY A 21 4.62 -11.90 -0.24
N VAL A 22 4.71 -10.78 0.46
CA VAL A 22 4.14 -9.49 0.06
C VAL A 22 5.28 -8.58 -0.42
N PRO A 23 5.09 -7.79 -1.50
CA PRO A 23 6.08 -6.78 -1.88
C PRO A 23 6.39 -5.83 -0.72
N GLN A 24 7.67 -5.57 -0.45
CA GLN A 24 8.09 -4.68 0.64
C GLN A 24 7.41 -3.30 0.57
N VAL A 25 7.20 -2.77 -0.64
CA VAL A 25 6.54 -1.48 -0.85
C VAL A 25 5.08 -1.48 -0.38
N ALA A 26 4.35 -2.59 -0.55
CA ALA A 26 2.98 -2.72 -0.07
C ALA A 26 2.91 -2.71 1.46
N GLU A 27 3.94 -3.25 2.13
CA GLU A 27 4.06 -3.17 3.59
C GLU A 27 4.26 -1.72 4.06
N ILE A 28 5.16 -0.99 3.41
CA ILE A 28 5.41 0.43 3.71
C ILE A 28 4.13 1.25 3.55
N VAL A 29 3.41 1.04 2.44
CA VAL A 29 2.13 1.73 2.17
C VAL A 29 1.10 1.44 3.26
N ASN A 30 0.97 0.18 3.69
CA ASN A 30 0.08 -0.18 4.79
C ASN A 30 0.46 0.51 6.11
N GLU A 31 1.74 0.56 6.46
CA GLU A 31 2.20 1.22 7.68
C GLU A 31 1.98 2.73 7.65
N LEU A 32 2.16 3.37 6.49
CA LEU A 32 1.80 4.78 6.32
C LEU A 32 0.30 5.01 6.52
N ARG A 33 -0.55 4.16 5.92
CA ARG A 33 -2.01 4.25 6.11
C ARG A 33 -2.43 4.08 7.58
N LYS A 34 -1.83 3.14 8.31
CA LYS A 34 -2.04 2.96 9.76
C LYS A 34 -1.69 4.21 10.57
N ARG A 35 -0.74 5.00 10.09
CA ARG A 35 -0.33 6.28 10.72
C ARG A 35 -1.22 7.47 10.29
N GLY A 36 -2.26 7.24 9.51
CA GLY A 36 -3.24 8.26 9.11
C GLY A 36 -2.97 8.93 7.76
N PHE A 37 -1.97 8.49 7.00
CA PHE A 37 -1.71 9.02 5.67
C PHE A 37 -2.77 8.55 4.67
N ASN A 38 -3.34 9.46 3.88
CA ASN A 38 -4.37 9.15 2.89
C ASN A 38 -3.76 8.67 1.55
N ILE A 39 -3.22 7.46 1.58
CA ILE A 39 -2.54 6.81 0.45
C ILE A 39 -3.35 5.58 0.03
N ARG A 40 -3.45 5.28 -1.27
CA ARG A 40 -4.19 4.10 -1.78
C ARG A 40 -3.55 2.76 -1.34
N PRO A 41 -4.34 1.69 -1.08
CA PRO A 41 -3.81 0.42 -0.54
C PRO A 41 -3.33 -0.56 -1.62
N ASP A 42 -3.67 -0.34 -2.89
CA ASP A 42 -3.42 -1.25 -4.02
C ASP A 42 -2.07 -1.00 -4.71
N ILE A 43 -1.10 -0.44 -3.98
CA ILE A 43 0.21 -0.05 -4.50
C ILE A 43 1.19 -1.23 -4.40
N LEU A 44 1.72 -1.65 -5.55
CA LEU A 44 2.60 -2.84 -5.65
C LEU A 44 4.00 -2.51 -6.16
N THR A 45 4.21 -1.29 -6.64
CA THR A 45 5.50 -0.85 -7.18
C THR A 45 6.03 0.39 -6.45
N VAL A 46 7.35 0.56 -6.50
CA VAL A 46 8.02 1.75 -5.91
C VAL A 46 7.57 3.04 -6.59
N GLU A 47 7.33 2.99 -7.91
CA GLU A 47 6.92 4.16 -8.68
C GLU A 47 5.53 4.65 -8.27
N GLU A 48 4.55 3.74 -8.14
CA GLU A 48 3.21 4.06 -7.64
C GLU A 48 3.26 4.61 -6.20
N ALA A 49 4.10 4.04 -5.34
CA ALA A 49 4.28 4.51 -3.96
C ALA A 49 4.85 5.93 -3.92
N LYS A 50 5.88 6.21 -4.75
CA LYS A 50 6.49 7.54 -4.86
C LYS A 50 5.44 8.57 -5.26
N GLU A 51 4.67 8.30 -6.30
CA GLU A 51 3.63 9.22 -6.78
C GLU A 51 2.58 9.52 -5.70
N GLU A 52 2.07 8.49 -5.03
CA GLU A 52 1.01 8.67 -4.03
C GLU A 52 1.53 9.36 -2.75
N ILE A 53 2.74 9.05 -2.31
CA ILE A 53 3.38 9.71 -1.15
C ILE A 53 3.60 11.20 -1.47
N LEU A 54 4.13 11.54 -2.65
CA LEU A 54 4.34 12.94 -3.03
C LEU A 54 3.02 13.71 -3.10
N LYS A 55 1.95 13.09 -3.59
CA LYS A 55 0.61 13.67 -3.61
C LYS A 55 0.08 13.93 -2.20
N GLU A 56 0.19 12.96 -1.30
CA GLU A 56 -0.25 13.11 0.10
C GLU A 56 0.55 14.18 0.85
N VAL A 57 1.87 14.21 0.66
CA VAL A 57 2.74 15.23 1.25
C VAL A 57 2.30 16.61 0.78
N ARG A 58 2.14 16.83 -0.54
CA ARG A 58 1.71 18.13 -1.10
C ARG A 58 0.35 18.58 -0.58
N ARG A 59 -0.60 17.66 -0.35
CA ARG A 59 -1.91 17.98 0.23
C ARG A 59 -1.81 18.64 1.60
N ASN A 60 -0.83 18.24 2.42
CA ASN A 60 -0.68 18.71 3.80
C ASN A 60 0.09 20.05 3.92
N TYR A 61 0.57 20.63 2.81
CA TYR A 61 1.27 21.93 2.77
C TYR A 61 0.44 23.06 2.14
N VAL A 62 -0.84 22.82 1.81
CA VAL A 62 -1.79 23.81 1.28
C VAL A 62 -2.93 23.98 2.28
#